data_AF-A0ABD0Q464-F1
#
_entry.id   AF-A0ABD0Q464-F1
#
_cell.length_a   1.000
_cell.length_b   1.000
_cell.length_c   1.000
_cell.angle_alpha   90.00
_cell.angle_beta   90.00
_cell.angle_gamma   90.00
#
_symmetry.space_group_name_H-M   'P 1'
#
loop_
_entity.id
_entity.type
_entity.pdbx_description
1 polymer ?
#
loop_
_entity_poly.entity_id
_entity_poly.type
_entity_poly.pdbx_seq_one_letter_code
_entity_poly.pdbx_strand_id
1 'polypeptide(L)' 'GRQTHRTQGVFNHTEDYVLLPDERTISLCCWDSRTAERKNLLSLGHNNIVRCIVHSPTNPGFMTCSDDFRARF' A
#
# COMPACT_ATOMS: atom_id res chain seq x y z
N GLY A 1 8.11 5.12 -6.87
CA GLY A 1 9.45 5.07 -7.49
C GLY A 1 9.49 3.89 -8.46
N ARG A 2 10.65 3.58 -9.05
CA ARG A 2 10.79 2.38 -9.88
C ARG A 2 10.55 1.15 -9.01
N GLN A 3 9.55 0.34 -9.36
CA GLN A 3 9.30 -0.99 -8.79
C GLN A 3 10.19 -1.98 -9.53
N THR A 4 11.02 -2.72 -8.80
CA THR A 4 11.81 -3.84 -9.35
C THR A 4 11.10 -5.16 -9.12
N HIS A 5 10.31 -5.23 -8.05
CA HIS A 5 9.49 -6.38 -7.71
C HIS A 5 8.03 -6.12 -8.02
N ARG A 6 7.30 -7.18 -8.39
CA ARG A 6 5.85 -7.08 -8.58
C ARG A 6 5.18 -6.88 -7.22
N THR A 7 4.43 -5.79 -7.08
CA THR A 7 3.43 -5.59 -6.03
C THR A 7 2.09 -5.21 -6.68
N GLN A 8 1.04 -5.10 -5.89
CA GLN A 8 -0.30 -4.78 -6.39
C GLN A 8 -0.75 -3.42 -5.85
N GLY A 9 -1.42 -2.65 -6.70
CA GLY A 9 -2.22 -1.51 -6.25
C GLY A 9 -3.62 -2.00 -5.87
N VAL A 10 -4.16 -1.52 -4.76
CA VAL A 10 -5.49 -1.91 -4.27
C VAL A 10 -6.35 -0.69 -4.00
N PHE A 11 -7.67 -0.84 -4.11
CA PHE A 11 -8.61 0.16 -3.63
C PHE A 11 -8.82 0.03 -2.13
N ASN A 12 -9.23 1.13 -1.50
CA ASN A 12 -9.85 1.06 -0.17
C ASN A 12 -11.32 0.58 -0.28
N HIS A 13 -11.96 0.30 0.87
CA HIS A 13 -13.35 -0.17 0.96
C HIS A 13 -14.42 0.70 0.28
N THR A 14 -14.14 1.98 0.00
CA THR A 14 -15.04 2.89 -0.73
C THR A 14 -14.56 3.21 -2.15
N GLU A 15 -13.43 2.65 -2.57
CA GLU A 15 -12.75 2.93 -3.84
C GLU A 15 -12.38 4.41 -4.08
N ASP A 16 -12.45 5.25 -3.04
CA ASP A 16 -12.03 6.65 -3.11
C ASP A 16 -10.51 6.80 -3.20
N TYR A 17 -9.77 5.78 -2.75
CA TYR A 17 -8.31 5.79 -2.73
C TYR A 17 -7.71 4.57 -3.41
N VAL A 18 -6.65 4.82 -4.19
CA VAL A 18 -5.73 3.80 -4.69
C VAL A 18 -4.50 3.76 -3.77
N LEU A 19 -4.14 2.58 -3.31
CA LEU A 19 -3.04 2.33 -2.39
C LEU A 19 -1.97 1.48 -3.08
N LEU A 20 -0.71 1.92 -3.07
CA LEU A 20 0.41 1.17 -3.65
C LEU A 20 1.64 1.23 -2.71
N PRO A 21 2.17 0.09 -2.26
CA PRO A 21 3.43 0.07 -1.50
C PRO A 21 4.60 0.54 -2.37
N ASP A 22 5.38 1.51 -1.93
CA ASP A 22 6.60 1.98 -2.60
C ASP A 22 7.83 1.23 -2.09
N GLU A 23 8.41 0.42 -2.98
CA GLU A 23 9.55 -0.44 -2.69
C GLU A 23 10.78 0.33 -2.18
N ARG A 24 11.01 1.55 -2.69
CA ARG A 24 12.21 2.34 -2.35
C ARG A 24 12.15 2.92 -0.94
N THR A 25 10.97 3.27 -0.46
CA THR A 25 10.80 3.99 0.83
C THR A 25 10.12 3.17 1.90
N ILE A 26 9.64 1.96 1.57
CA ILE A 26 8.87 1.10 2.48
C ILE A 26 7.68 1.87 3.09
N SER A 27 7.04 2.67 2.23
CA SER A 27 5.88 3.49 2.58
C SER A 27 4.72 3.17 1.64
N LEU A 28 3.51 3.49 2.06
CA LEU A 28 2.31 3.37 1.24
C LEU A 28 2.06 4.69 0.54
N CYS A 29 2.11 4.67 -0.79
CA CYS A 29 1.61 5.76 -1.60
C CYS A 29 0.08 5.66 -1.69
N CYS A 30 -0.59 6.79 -1.52
CA CYS A 30 -2.03 6.92 -1.58
C CYS A 30 -2.38 8.02 -2.60
N TRP A 31 -3.38 7.75 -3.43
CA TRP A 31 -3.92 8.72 -4.38
C TRP A 31 -5.43 8.72 -4.31
N ASP A 32 -6.01 9.89 -4.53
CA ASP A 32 -7.42 10.02 -4.82
C ASP A 32 -7.72 9.37 -6.19
N SER A 33 -8.67 8.44 -6.22
CA SER A 33 -8.96 7.63 -7.41
C SER A 33 -9.56 8.43 -8.57
N ARG A 34 -10.21 9.56 -8.27
CA ARG A 34 -10.92 10.39 -9.27
C ARG A 34 -10.05 11.50 -9.85
N THR A 35 -9.20 12.09 -9.01
CA THR A 35 -8.39 13.26 -9.37
C THR A 35 -6.93 12.92 -9.63
N ALA A 36 -6.49 11.70 -9.30
CA ALA A 36 -5.09 11.28 -9.29
C ALA A 36 -4.19 12.13 -8.36
N GLU A 37 -4.78 12.94 -7.48
CA GLU A 37 -4.07 13.76 -6.53
C GLU A 37 -3.36 12.87 -5.49
N ARG A 38 -2.06 13.09 -5.32
CA ARG A 38 -1.24 12.34 -4.38
C ARG A 38 -1.51 12.82 -2.95
N LYS A 39 -1.91 11.89 -2.08
CA LYS A 39 -2.11 12.12 -0.65
C LYS A 39 -0.83 11.79 0.13
N ASN A 40 -0.90 11.99 1.45
CA ASN A 40 0.24 11.77 2.34
C ASN A 40 0.75 10.33 2.27
N LEU A 41 2.07 10.19 2.39
CA LEU A 41 2.73 8.89 2.51
C LEU A 41 2.54 8.34 3.92
N LEU A 42 2.13 7.08 4.02
CA LEU A 42 2.04 6.37 5.29
C LEU A 42 3.26 5.45 5.43
N SER A 43 4.04 5.59 6.50
CA SER A 43 5.11 4.65 6.79
C SER A 43 4.53 3.28 7.15
N LEU A 44 4.97 2.21 6.48
CA LEU A 44 4.49 0.85 6.74
C LEU A 44 5.25 0.15 7.88
N GLY A 45 6.40 0.69 8.29
CA GLY A 45 7.18 0.16 9.42
C GLY A 45 7.79 -1.23 9.18
N HIS A 46 7.85 -1.71 7.94
CA HIS A 46 8.55 -2.94 7.59
C HIS A 46 10.06 -2.70 7.47
N ASN A 47 10.84 -3.76 7.70
CA ASN A 47 12.31 -3.72 7.55
C ASN A 47 12.76 -4.18 6.15
N ASN A 48 11.83 -4.56 5.30
CA ASN A 48 12.08 -5.04 3.95
C ASN A 48 10.89 -4.73 3.03
N ILE A 49 11.04 -5.01 1.74
CA ILE A 49 10.05 -4.71 0.70
C ILE A 49 8.70 -5.38 0.95
N VAL A 50 7.61 -4.63 0.72
CA VAL A 50 6.24 -5.13 0.86
C VAL A 50 5.79 -5.74 -0.46
N ARG A 51 5.58 -7.07 -0.45
CA ARG A 51 5.21 -7.87 -1.62
C ARG A 51 3.72 -7.93 -1.86
N CYS A 52 2.94 -7.81 -0.80
CA CYS A 52 1.50 -7.96 -0.84
C CYS A 52 0.84 -6.88 0.02
N ILE A 53 -0.26 -6.35 -0.48
CA ILE A 53 -1.22 -5.54 0.25
C ILE A 53 -2.61 -6.06 -0.09
N VAL A 54 -3.47 -6.20 0.91
CA VAL A 54 -4.89 -6.50 0.74
C VAL A 54 -5.70 -5.55 1.59
N HIS A 55 -6.73 -4.94 1.03
CA HIS A 55 -7.63 -4.06 1.76
C HIS A 55 -8.95 -4.77 2.03
N SER A 56 -9.55 -4.54 3.20
CA SER A 56 -10.88 -5.05 3.52
C SER A 56 -11.92 -4.48 2.54
N PRO A 57 -12.86 -5.30 2.03
CA PRO A 57 -13.92 -4.80 1.17
C PRO A 57 -14.99 -3.99 1.93
N THR A 58 -15.05 -4.09 3.26
CA THR A 58 -16.14 -3.53 4.07
C THR A 58 -15.69 -2.52 5.12
N ASN A 59 -14.41 -2.48 5.47
CA ASN A 59 -13.90 -1.67 6.57
C ASN A 59 -12.64 -0.91 6.18
N PRO A 60 -12.35 0.25 6.82
CA PRO A 60 -11.12 1.01 6.61
C PRO A 60 -9.91 0.32 7.27
N GLY A 61 -9.52 -0.84 6.76
CA GLY A 61 -8.38 -1.61 7.26
C GLY A 61 -7.76 -2.45 6.14
N PHE A 62 -6.44 -2.66 6.22
CA PHE A 62 -5.69 -3.43 5.24
C PHE A 62 -4.61 -4.25 5.93
N MET A 63 -4.04 -5.21 5.22
CA MET A 63 -2.91 -6.01 5.69
C MET A 63 -1.77 -5.91 4.68
N THR A 64 -0.54 -5.81 5.18
CA THR A 64 0.68 -5.82 4.36
C THR A 64 1.55 -7.01 4.72
N CYS A 65 2.19 -7.63 3.72
CA CYS A 65 3.15 -8.71 3.90
C CYS A 65 4.49 -8.35 3.25
N SER A 66 5.58 -8.57 3.97
CA SER A 66 6.93 -8.16 3.57
C SER A 66 7.93 -9.30 3.61
N ASP A 67 9.03 -9.13 2.88
CA ASP A 67 10.21 -10.00 2.93
C ASP A 67 10.99 -9.88 4.26
N ASP A 68 10.47 -9.12 5.25
CA ASP A 68 10.96 -9.08 6.64
C ASP A 68 10.37 -10.19 7.53
N PHE A 69 9.67 -11.15 6.91
CA PHE A 69 8.97 -12.26 7.55
C PHE A 69 7.84 -11.83 8.50
N ARG A 70 7.27 -10.63 8.28
CA ARG A 70 6.13 -10.14 9.06
C ARG A 70 4.98 -9.74 8.15
N ALA A 71 3.78 -9.87 8.72
CA ALA A 71 2.59 -9.22 8.23
C ALA A 71 2.10 -8.18 9.26
N ARG A 72 1.52 -7.08 8.79
CA ARG A 72 1.00 -6.00 9.62
C ARG A 72 -0.43 -5.68 9.20
N PHE A 73 -1.28 -5.40 10.19
CA PHE A 73 -2.60 -4.80 10.03
C PHE A 73 -2.49 -3.31 10.31
#